data_AF-C6WL11-F1
#
_entry.id   AF-C6WL11-F1
#
_cell.length_a   1.000
_cell.length_b   1.000
_cell.length_c   1.000
_cell.angle_alpha   90.00
_cell.angle_beta   90.00
_cell.angle_gamma   90.00
#
_symmetry.space_group_name_H-M   'P 1'
#
loop_
_entity.id
_entity.type
_entity.pdbx_description
1 polymer ?
#
loop_
_entity_poly.entity_id
_entity_poly.type
_entity_poly.pdbx_seq_one_letter_code
_entity_poly.pdbx_strand_id
1 'polypeptide(L)' 'MLHPEDVPTLREREHGRNLEGCCGPHGGTGPNLACPCGSLVATLLADCLGPWEVRLHPLRTWAHDPTGA' A
#
# COMPACT_ATOMS: atom_id res chain seq x y z
N MET A 1 -5.99 -8.28 2.37
CA MET A 1 -4.78 -8.15 1.50
C MET A 1 -5.28 -8.02 0.09
N LEU A 2 -4.60 -7.23 -0.73
CA LEU A 2 -4.97 -6.94 -2.11
C LEU A 2 -3.77 -7.21 -3.01
N HIS A 3 -4.02 -7.61 -4.26
CA HIS A 3 -2.96 -7.63 -5.24
C HIS A 3 -2.65 -6.18 -5.66
N PRO A 4 -1.39 -5.80 -5.91
CA PRO A 4 -1.05 -4.39 -6.17
C PRO A 4 -1.74 -3.78 -7.40
N GLU A 5 -2.10 -4.60 -8.38
CA GLU A 5 -2.85 -4.19 -9.57
C GLU A 5 -4.36 -4.00 -9.32
N ASP A 6 -4.90 -4.43 -8.17
CA ASP A 6 -6.28 -4.11 -7.76
C ASP A 6 -6.44 -2.65 -7.31
N VAL A 7 -5.33 -1.96 -7.03
CA VAL A 7 -5.29 -0.60 -6.47
C VAL A 7 -4.39 0.34 -7.29
N PRO A 8 -4.60 0.45 -8.62
CA PRO A 8 -3.68 1.15 -9.53
C PRO A 8 -3.62 2.66 -9.29
N THR A 9 -4.56 3.21 -8.53
CA THR A 9 -4.61 4.63 -8.17
C THR A 9 -3.74 4.98 -6.98
N LEU A 10 -3.31 3.99 -6.19
CA LEU A 10 -2.36 4.20 -5.11
C LEU A 10 -0.97 4.42 -5.69
N ARG A 11 -0.25 5.38 -5.13
CA ARG A 11 1.10 5.74 -5.59
C ARG A 11 2.06 5.61 -4.44
N GLU A 12 3.22 5.03 -4.71
CA GLU A 12 4.35 5.15 -3.80
C GLU A 12 4.70 6.63 -3.66
N ARG A 13 4.92 7.10 -2.43
CA ARG A 13 5.40 8.47 -2.25
C ARG A 13 6.78 8.60 -2.89
N GLU A 14 6.97 9.59 -3.75
CA GLU A 14 8.30 9.99 -4.20
C GLU A 14 9.14 10.29 -2.94
N HIS A 15 10.28 9.63 -2.80
CA HIS A 15 11.18 9.58 -1.62
C HIS A 15 10.88 8.51 -0.56
N GLY A 16 9.80 7.74 -0.68
CA GLY A 16 9.50 6.56 0.15
C GLY A 16 10.18 5.28 -0.33
N ARG A 17 11.40 5.38 -0.88
CA ARG A 17 12.22 4.20 -1.21
C ARG A 17 12.69 3.56 0.09
N ASN A 18 11.77 2.89 0.79
CA ASN A 18 12.06 1.91 1.83
C ASN A 18 12.59 0.63 1.15
N LEU A 19 13.52 0.79 0.22
CA LEU A 19 14.25 -0.31 -0.40
C LEU A 19 15.18 -0.83 0.70
N GLU A 20 14.80 -1.94 1.31
CA GLU A 20 15.74 -2.68 2.16
C GLU A 20 16.61 -3.53 1.24
N GLY A 21 17.68 -2.92 0.74
CA GLY A 21 18.64 -3.56 -0.16
C GLY A 21 18.16 -3.61 -1.62
N CYS A 22 18.34 -4.76 -2.28
CA CYS A 22 18.03 -4.95 -3.70
C CYS A 22 16.52 -5.17 -3.96
N CYS A 23 15.76 -5.52 -2.92
CA CYS A 23 14.33 -5.82 -3.00
C CYS A 23 13.49 -4.60 -2.62
N GLY A 24 12.19 -4.65 -2.92
CA GLY A 24 11.22 -3.64 -2.53
C GLY A 24 10.99 -3.56 -1.01
N PRO A 25 10.02 -2.76 -0.56
CA PRO A 25 9.68 -2.62 0.85
C PRO A 25 9.20 -3.92 1.49
N HIS A 26 9.75 -4.27 2.65
CA HIS A 26 9.28 -5.40 3.47
C HIS A 26 7.98 -5.09 4.26
N GLY A 27 7.55 -3.83 4.25
CA GLY A 27 6.29 -3.38 4.87
C GLY A 27 6.29 -3.17 6.39
N GLY A 28 7.43 -3.36 7.08
CA GLY A 28 7.51 -3.11 8.53
C GLY A 28 7.73 -1.64 8.92
N THR A 29 8.04 -0.77 7.96
CA THR A 29 8.25 0.67 8.16
C THR A 29 6.95 1.50 8.12
N GLY A 30 5.79 0.84 8.03
CA GLY A 30 4.47 1.48 7.99
C GLY A 30 3.97 1.79 6.57
N PRO A 31 2.96 2.67 6.43
CA PRO A 31 2.37 3.00 5.13
C PRO A 31 3.35 3.71 4.18
N ASN A 32 3.44 3.21 2.94
CA ASN A 32 4.28 3.75 1.87
C ASN A 32 3.49 4.08 0.58
N LEU A 33 2.20 3.69 0.52
CA LEU A 33 1.28 4.00 -0.56
C LEU A 33 0.31 5.10 -0.17
N ALA A 34 0.22 6.12 -1.02
CA ALA A 34 -0.68 7.25 -0.89
C ALA A 34 -1.87 7.16 -1.85
N CYS A 35 -3.02 7.67 -1.40
CA CYS A 35 -4.13 8.03 -2.29
C CYS A 35 -3.71 9.12 -3.29
N PRO A 36 -4.47 9.34 -4.37
CA PRO A 36 -4.32 10.53 -5.22
C PRO A 36 -4.37 11.86 -4.43
N CYS A 37 -5.03 11.86 -3.26
CA CYS A 37 -5.08 12.98 -2.34
C CYS A 37 -3.79 13.23 -1.52
N GLY A 38 -2.77 12.36 -1.62
CA GLY A 38 -1.49 12.48 -0.94
C GLY A 38 -1.41 11.87 0.47
N SER A 39 -2.55 11.44 1.04
CA SER A 39 -2.62 10.72 2.32
C SER A 39 -2.12 9.29 2.18
N LEU A 40 -1.21 8.88 3.08
CA LEU A 40 -0.76 7.50 3.17
C LEU A 40 -1.88 6.61 3.72
N VAL A 41 -2.27 5.57 2.97
CA VAL A 41 -3.43 4.73 3.28
C VAL A 41 -3.13 3.24 3.23
N ALA A 42 -1.97 2.83 2.71
CA ALA A 42 -1.62 1.42 2.60
C ALA A 42 -0.11 1.18 2.65
N THR A 43 0.25 -0.07 2.86
CA THR A 43 1.62 -0.59 2.83
C THR A 43 1.75 -1.60 1.69
N LEU A 44 2.66 -1.35 0.77
CA LEU A 44 3.16 -2.31 -0.21
C LEU A 44 4.23 -3.18 0.44
N LEU A 45 4.08 -4.50 0.29
CA LEU A 45 5.08 -5.51 0.56
C LEU A 45 5.58 -6.02 -0.79
N ALA A 46 6.87 -5.82 -1.05
CA ALA A 46 7.55 -6.23 -2.27
C ALA A 46 9.00 -6.64 -1.97
N ASP A 47 9.24 -7.15 -0.75
CA ASP A 47 10.50 -7.81 -0.44
C ASP A 47 10.62 -9.16 -1.18
N CYS A 48 11.81 -9.75 -1.15
CA CYS A 48 12.05 -11.05 -1.77
C CYS A 48 11.68 -12.24 -0.87
N LEU A 49 11.08 -12.00 0.30
CA LEU A 49 10.82 -13.00 1.34
C LEU A 49 9.32 -13.31 1.52
N GLY A 50 8.45 -12.46 0.98
CA GLY A 50 7.00 -12.57 1.11
C GLY A 50 6.24 -12.38 -0.20
N PRO A 51 4.90 -12.45 -0.12
CA PRO A 51 4.04 -12.17 -1.27
C PRO A 51 4.14 -10.70 -1.68
N TRP A 52 3.99 -10.46 -2.98
CA TRP A 52 3.82 -9.12 -3.53
C TRP A 52 2.36 -8.67 -3.30
N GLU A 53 2.14 -7.86 -2.27
CA GLU A 53 0.79 -7.51 -1.82
C GLU A 53 0.67 -6.10 -1.25
N VAL A 54 -0.56 -5.58 -1.26
CA VAL A 54 -0.93 -4.34 -0.58
C VAL A 54 -1.79 -4.63 0.65
N ARG A 55 -1.44 -4.00 1.76
CA ARG A 55 -2.22 -3.99 3.01
C ARG A 55 -2.76 -2.60 3.28
N LEU A 56 -4.09 -2.46 3.24
CA LEU A 56 -4.75 -1.21 3.62
C LEU A 56 -4.61 -0.95 5.12
N HIS A 57 -4.40 0.32 5.49
CA HIS A 57 -4.28 0.73 6.87
C HIS A 57 -5.67 0.85 7.53
N PRO A 58 -5.99 0.05 8.55
CA PRO A 58 -7.37 -0.12 9.04
C PRO A 58 -8.02 1.16 9.59
N LEU A 59 -7.22 2.10 10.10
CA LEU A 59 -7.72 3.38 10.63
C LEU A 59 -7.76 4.52 9.59
N ARG A 60 -7.33 4.25 8.35
CA ARG A 60 -7.23 5.27 7.28
C ARG A 60 -8.05 4.90 6.04
N THR A 61 -8.64 3.72 6.05
CA THR A 61 -9.49 3.18 4.99
C THR A 61 -10.75 2.62 5.62
N TRP A 62 -11.90 2.89 5.02
CA TRP A 62 -13.16 2.26 5.37
C TRP A 62 -13.77 1.63 4.12
N ALA A 63 -14.51 0.55 4.30
CA ALA A 63 -15.32 0.00 3.22
C ALA A 63 -16.52 0.93 2.99
N HIS A 64 -16.80 1.24 1.73
CA HIS A 64 -18.01 1.94 1.33
C HIS A 64 -18.74 1.06 0.33
N ASP A 65 -19.98 0.70 0.63
CA ASP A 65 -20.85 0.03 -0.33
C ASP A 65 -21.53 1.10 -1.21
N PRO A 66 -21.16 1.22 -2.50
CA PRO A 66 -21.77 2.19 -3.40
C PRO A 66 -23.22 1.86 -3.77
N THR A 67 -23.70 0.64 -3.49
CA THR A 67 -25.05 0.22 -3.83
C THR A 67 -26.09 0.43 -2.73
N GLY A 68 -25.65 0.75 -1.51
CA GLY A 68 -26.50 1.12 -0.38
C GLY A 68 -27.62 0.12 -0.09
N ALA A 69 -27.41 -0.77 0.88
CA ALA A 69 -28.53 -1.40 1.57
C ALA A 69 -29.26 -0.39 2.46
#